data_AF-A0AA42DKC0-F1
#
_entry.id   AF-A0AA42DKC0-F1
#
_cell.length_a   1.000
_cell.length_b   1.000
_cell.length_c   1.000
_cell.angle_alpha   90.00
_cell.angle_beta   90.00
_cell.angle_gamma   90.00
#
_symmetry.space_group_name_H-M   'P 1'
#
loop_
_entity.id
_entity.type
_entity.pdbx_description
1 polymer ?
#
loop_
_entity_poly.entity_id
_entity_poly.type
_entity_poly.pdbx_seq_one_letter_code
_entity_poly.pdbx_strand_id
1 'polypeptide(L)'
;MEENNQLWDEEIDTIVKGYKETNEHFVCVLCEHVFEKGRIYKIDGELYDAYGAVKKHMQAKHGETVDYLLGRKPELIGISDIQQRILILMSEGKDDKAIAKEVGIAHSTVRNHRYKLREKEKQAKLFVALMQSLEEKTKRCIQQSNSGIIENLHDTATMMDDRYAITDSEREKTIKAYMDVNGAIKQFPAKEKKKIIVLREVMKNFIKDREYPEKEVNRILQRMYHDYATIRRALIEYGFLDRSDDCQTYRVKE
;
A
#
# COMPACT_ATOMS: atom_id res chain seq x y z
N MET A 1 0.70 -2.01 19.26
CA MET A 1 -0.06 -1.34 18.19
C MET A 1 0.97 -0.88 17.20
N GLU A 2 1.24 -1.69 16.17
CA GLU A 2 2.05 -1.25 15.04
C GLU A 2 1.13 -0.37 14.20
N GLU A 3 1.27 0.95 14.35
CA GLU A 3 0.76 1.89 13.36
C GLU A 3 1.54 1.60 12.07
N ASN A 4 0.89 0.91 11.14
CA ASN A 4 1.40 0.65 9.81
C ASN A 4 1.45 2.01 9.10
N ASN A 5 2.58 2.71 9.19
CA ASN A 5 2.71 4.10 8.82
C ASN A 5 2.84 4.19 7.29
N GLN A 6 1.76 4.57 6.63
CA GLN A 6 1.71 4.54 5.17
C GLN A 6 2.49 5.74 4.64
N LEU A 7 3.17 5.58 3.50
CA LEU A 7 4.01 6.65 2.94
C LEU A 7 3.23 7.97 2.75
N TRP A 8 1.93 7.90 2.50
CA TRP A 8 1.05 9.06 2.31
C TRP A 8 0.60 9.76 3.59
N ASP A 9 0.89 9.20 4.76
CA ASP A 9 0.64 9.86 6.05
C ASP A 9 1.75 10.87 6.39
N GLU A 10 2.88 10.82 5.67
CA GLU A 10 4.01 11.72 5.85
C GLU A 10 3.85 13.05 5.09
N GLU A 11 4.43 14.11 5.63
CA GLU A 11 4.50 15.42 4.96
C GLU A 11 5.24 15.33 3.62
N ILE A 12 4.82 16.14 2.63
CA ILE A 12 5.39 16.11 1.27
C ILE A 12 6.92 16.29 1.29
N ASP A 13 7.43 17.21 2.12
CA ASP A 13 8.87 17.45 2.25
C ASP A 13 9.62 16.24 2.82
N THR A 14 9.00 15.52 3.76
CA THR A 14 9.55 14.29 4.33
C THR A 14 9.60 13.17 3.28
N ILE A 15 8.53 13.00 2.50
CA ILE A 15 8.50 12.03 1.40
C ILE A 15 9.60 12.36 0.38
N VAL A 16 9.72 13.63 -0.05
CA VAL A 16 10.73 14.06 -1.02
C VAL A 16 12.15 13.78 -0.48
N LYS A 17 12.42 14.09 0.79
CA LYS A 17 13.69 13.77 1.45
C LYS A 17 13.93 12.27 1.62
N GLY A 18 12.86 11.47 1.70
CA GLY A 18 12.86 10.01 1.87
C GLY A 18 13.25 9.51 3.27
N TYR A 19 13.39 10.42 4.23
CA TYR A 19 13.58 10.10 5.64
C TYR A 19 12.91 11.15 6.54
N LYS A 20 12.50 10.73 7.74
CA LYS A 20 12.05 11.60 8.82
C LYS A 20 13.08 11.64 9.94
N GLU A 21 13.24 12.82 10.53
CA GLU A 21 14.11 13.03 11.68
C GLU A 21 13.25 13.21 12.94
N THR A 22 13.60 12.47 13.99
CA THR A 22 13.05 12.60 15.34
C THR A 22 14.14 13.01 16.31
N ASN A 23 13.80 13.24 17.58
CA ASN A 23 14.79 13.59 18.61
C ASN A 23 15.89 12.52 18.77
N GLU A 24 15.52 11.25 18.61
CA GLU A 24 16.40 10.11 18.90
C GLU A 24 16.80 9.31 17.66
N HIS A 25 16.08 9.46 16.54
CA HIS A 25 16.26 8.58 15.37
C HIS A 25 16.14 9.33 14.04
N PHE A 26 16.80 8.81 13.00
CA PHE A 26 16.40 8.99 11.61
C PHE A 26 15.66 7.75 11.14
N VAL A 27 14.54 7.91 10.45
CA VAL A 27 13.73 6.78 9.95
C VAL A 27 13.58 6.94 8.44
N CYS A 28 13.91 5.90 7.68
CA CYS A 28 13.60 5.87 6.25
C CYS A 28 12.08 5.74 6.08
N VAL A 29 11.43 6.67 5.38
CA VAL A 29 9.96 6.60 5.20
C VAL A 29 9.53 5.60 4.13
N LEU A 30 10.49 5.05 3.37
CA LEU A 30 10.22 4.11 2.29
C LEU A 30 10.18 2.64 2.76
N CYS A 31 10.87 2.32 3.85
CA CYS A 31 10.90 0.96 4.42
C CYS A 31 10.89 0.91 5.96
N GLU A 32 10.64 2.05 6.60
CA GLU A 32 10.56 2.22 8.06
C GLU A 32 11.84 1.86 8.85
N HIS A 33 12.97 1.64 8.16
CA HIS A 33 14.20 1.30 8.84
C HIS A 33 14.72 2.46 9.70
N VAL A 34 15.07 2.15 10.94
CA VAL A 34 15.39 3.13 11.99
C VAL A 34 16.89 3.19 12.25
N PHE A 35 17.42 4.41 12.36
CA PHE A 35 18.81 4.72 12.69
C PHE A 35 18.84 5.62 13.94
N GLU A 36 19.21 5.03 15.07
CA GLU A 36 19.42 5.72 16.35
C GLU A 36 20.59 6.71 16.29
N LYS A 37 20.34 7.95 16.70
CA LYS A 37 21.34 9.02 16.84
C LYS A 37 22.33 8.68 17.95
N GLY A 38 23.59 9.12 17.78
CA GLY A 38 24.67 8.80 18.71
C GLY A 38 25.31 7.42 18.48
N ARG A 39 24.72 6.56 17.65
CA ARG A 39 25.38 5.35 17.14
C ARG A 39 26.19 5.64 15.88
N ILE A 40 27.29 4.90 15.72
CA ILE A 40 28.08 4.88 14.50
C ILE A 40 27.78 3.60 13.73
N TYR A 41 27.45 3.75 12.47
CA TYR A 41 27.09 2.67 11.56
C TYR A 41 28.25 2.40 10.61
N LYS A 42 28.62 1.13 10.46
CA LYS A 42 29.64 0.71 9.49
C LYS A 42 28.96 0.21 8.23
N ILE A 43 29.10 0.93 7.12
CA ILE A 43 28.50 0.63 5.82
C ILE A 43 29.61 0.64 4.77
N ASP A 44 29.76 -0.44 4.01
CA ASP A 44 30.80 -0.61 2.97
C ASP A 44 32.23 -0.33 3.44
N GLY A 45 32.52 -0.61 4.72
CA GLY A 45 33.83 -0.40 5.32
C GLY A 45 34.07 1.00 5.89
N GLU A 46 33.18 1.95 5.64
CA GLU A 46 33.24 3.33 6.16
C GLU A 46 32.30 3.53 7.35
N LEU A 47 32.61 4.54 8.19
CA LEU A 47 31.85 4.86 9.40
C LEU A 47 30.99 6.10 9.18
N TYR A 48 29.70 5.98 9.49
CA TYR A 48 28.71 7.03 9.33
C TYR A 48 27.96 7.27 10.65
N ASP A 49 27.58 8.52 10.90
CA ASP A 49 26.57 8.82 11.91
C ASP A 49 25.17 8.40 11.42
N ALA A 50 24.15 8.52 12.26
CA ALA A 50 22.78 8.11 11.91
C ALA A 50 22.25 8.82 10.65
N TYR A 51 22.65 10.08 10.42
CA TYR A 51 22.27 10.85 9.24
C TYR A 51 22.92 10.32 7.96
N GLY A 52 24.23 10.08 7.99
CA GLY A 52 24.95 9.46 6.88
C GLY A 52 24.45 8.04 6.61
N ALA A 53 24.12 7.29 7.67
CA ALA A 53 23.60 5.94 7.59
C ALA A 53 22.25 5.88 6.87
N VAL A 54 21.29 6.75 7.21
CA VAL A 54 19.99 6.78 6.53
C VAL A 54 20.14 7.17 5.07
N LYS A 55 21.01 8.14 4.74
CA LYS A 55 21.27 8.54 3.35
C LYS A 55 21.89 7.42 2.52
N LYS A 56 22.88 6.72 3.07
CA LYS A 56 23.51 5.57 2.40
C LYS A 56 22.55 4.41 2.22
N HIS A 57 21.76 4.12 3.24
CA HIS A 57 20.70 3.13 3.15
C HIS A 57 19.70 3.45 2.04
N MET A 58 19.25 4.70 1.95
CA MET A 58 18.33 5.12 0.90
C MET A 58 18.94 4.92 -0.48
N GLN A 59 20.14 5.44 -0.73
CA GLN A 59 20.83 5.26 -2.01
C GLN A 59 21.02 3.78 -2.37
N ALA A 60 21.37 2.93 -1.40
CA ALA A 60 21.66 1.52 -1.64
C ALA A 60 20.39 0.66 -1.84
N LYS A 61 19.32 0.93 -1.10
CA LYS A 61 18.09 0.10 -1.13
C LYS A 61 16.98 0.66 -2.02
N HIS A 62 16.91 1.97 -2.18
CA HIS A 62 15.75 2.66 -2.78
C HIS A 62 16.12 3.59 -3.93
N GLY A 63 17.39 3.98 -4.07
CA GLY A 63 17.81 5.04 -4.98
C GLY A 63 17.38 6.41 -4.46
N GLU A 64 17.05 7.33 -5.38
CA GLU A 64 16.37 8.57 -5.00
C GLU A 64 14.86 8.31 -4.84
N THR A 65 14.17 9.19 -4.10
CA THR A 65 12.71 9.09 -3.91
C THR A 65 11.96 9.02 -5.25
N VAL A 66 12.43 9.75 -6.27
CA VAL A 66 11.83 9.71 -7.61
C VAL A 66 11.95 8.31 -8.24
N ASP A 67 13.10 7.65 -8.11
CA ASP A 67 13.33 6.31 -8.64
C ASP A 67 12.46 5.29 -7.91
N TYR A 68 12.40 5.41 -6.58
CA TYR A 68 11.54 4.56 -5.76
C TYR A 68 10.07 4.66 -6.19
N LEU A 69 9.53 5.88 -6.32
CA LEU A 69 8.13 6.10 -6.71
C LEU A 69 7.87 5.66 -8.15
N LEU A 70 8.78 5.95 -9.08
CA LEU A 70 8.64 5.53 -10.48
C LEU A 70 8.86 4.03 -10.69
N GLY A 71 9.51 3.33 -9.76
CA GLY A 71 9.66 1.88 -9.76
C GLY A 71 8.44 1.12 -9.21
N ARG A 72 7.46 1.82 -8.62
CA ARG A 72 6.20 1.22 -8.14
C ARG A 72 5.16 1.12 -9.26
N LYS A 73 4.00 0.53 -8.94
CA LYS A 73 2.87 0.48 -9.87
C LYS A 73 2.30 1.88 -10.13
N PRO A 74 1.99 2.26 -11.38
CA PRO A 74 1.59 3.63 -11.73
C PRO A 74 0.26 4.07 -11.09
N GLU A 75 -0.58 3.11 -10.69
CA GLU A 75 -1.82 3.36 -9.94
C GLU A 75 -1.56 4.04 -8.60
N LEU A 76 -0.42 3.77 -7.94
CA LEU A 76 -0.06 4.36 -6.65
C LEU A 76 -0.03 5.90 -6.70
N ILE A 77 0.46 6.47 -7.80
CA ILE A 77 0.56 7.92 -8.04
C ILE A 77 -0.51 8.41 -9.05
N GLY A 78 -1.43 7.53 -9.42
CA GLY A 78 -2.56 7.79 -10.30
C GLY A 78 -2.19 8.21 -11.72
N ILE A 79 -1.11 7.69 -12.29
CA ILE A 79 -0.70 7.97 -13.68
C ILE A 79 -0.90 6.74 -14.57
N SER A 80 -0.80 6.90 -15.89
CA SER A 80 -0.77 5.76 -16.82
C SER A 80 0.64 5.20 -17.03
N ASP A 81 0.76 3.96 -17.52
CA ASP A 81 2.05 3.35 -17.87
C ASP A 81 2.88 4.22 -18.83
N ILE A 82 2.23 4.85 -19.80
CA ILE A 82 2.88 5.76 -20.75
C ILE A 82 3.44 6.98 -20.02
N GLN A 83 2.68 7.56 -19.08
CA GLN A 83 3.15 8.70 -18.29
C GLN A 83 4.32 8.31 -17.38
N GLN A 84 4.27 7.13 -16.76
CA GLN A 84 5.36 6.61 -15.93
C GLN A 84 6.64 6.45 -16.74
N ARG A 85 6.54 5.83 -17.92
CA ARG A 85 7.69 5.63 -18.80
C ARG A 85 8.30 6.96 -19.28
N ILE A 86 7.47 7.97 -19.56
CA ILE A 86 7.95 9.33 -19.87
C ILE A 86 8.70 9.93 -18.66
N LEU A 87 8.17 9.79 -17.44
CA LEU A 87 8.78 10.34 -16.24
C LEU A 87 10.12 9.67 -15.89
N ILE A 88 10.26 8.36 -16.11
CA ILE A 88 11.53 7.64 -15.95
C ILE A 88 12.59 8.21 -16.89
N LEU A 89 12.26 8.37 -18.18
CA LEU A 89 13.21 8.93 -19.14
C LEU A 89 13.56 10.40 -18.82
N MET A 90 12.62 11.14 -18.21
CA MET A 90 12.87 12.49 -17.72
C MET A 90 13.80 12.52 -16.50
N SER A 91 13.68 11.57 -15.56
CA SER A 91 14.60 11.49 -14.41
C SER A 91 16.02 11.12 -14.85
N GLU A 92 16.16 10.35 -15.93
CA GLU A 92 17.44 10.07 -16.60
C GLU A 92 18.01 11.30 -17.37
N GLY A 93 17.28 12.42 -17.44
CA GLY A 93 17.73 13.64 -18.12
C GLY A 93 17.57 13.65 -19.64
N LYS A 94 16.76 12.74 -20.22
CA LYS A 94 16.52 12.71 -21.67
C LYS A 94 15.67 13.90 -22.13
N ASP A 95 15.96 14.40 -23.33
CA ASP A 95 15.17 15.44 -23.98
C ASP A 95 13.86 14.90 -24.59
N ASP A 96 12.93 15.79 -24.95
CA ASP A 96 11.62 15.41 -25.50
C ASP A 96 11.73 14.58 -26.79
N LYS A 97 12.80 14.76 -27.58
CA LYS A 97 13.00 14.06 -28.85
C LYS A 97 13.47 12.62 -28.60
N ALA A 98 14.39 12.43 -27.67
CA ALA A 98 14.83 11.12 -27.22
C ALA A 98 13.68 10.35 -26.56
N ILE A 99 12.91 11.01 -25.68
CA ILE A 99 11.72 10.43 -25.05
C ILE A 99 10.71 9.96 -26.10
N ALA A 100 10.38 10.81 -27.07
CA ALA A 100 9.46 10.48 -28.16
C ALA A 100 9.91 9.23 -28.93
N LYS A 101 11.21 9.17 -29.27
CA LYS A 101 11.79 8.04 -30.01
C LYS A 101 11.74 6.74 -29.21
N GLU A 102 12.06 6.80 -27.91
CA GLU A 102 12.15 5.62 -27.06
C GLU A 102 10.79 5.07 -26.63
N VAL A 103 9.83 5.96 -26.35
CA VAL A 103 8.45 5.57 -26.03
C VAL A 103 7.69 5.15 -27.30
N GLY A 104 8.06 5.67 -28.48
CA GLY A 104 7.40 5.39 -29.74
C GLY A 104 6.18 6.29 -30.01
N ILE A 105 6.23 7.54 -29.55
CA ILE A 105 5.15 8.53 -29.70
C ILE A 105 5.65 9.80 -30.40
N ALA A 106 4.72 10.61 -30.91
CA ALA A 106 5.08 11.90 -31.50
C ALA A 106 5.65 12.87 -30.44
N HIS A 107 6.61 13.71 -30.84
CA HIS A 107 7.17 14.76 -29.98
C HIS A 107 6.09 15.69 -29.41
N SER A 108 5.07 16.03 -30.21
CA SER A 108 3.92 16.83 -29.74
C SER A 108 3.17 16.14 -28.60
N THR A 109 3.06 14.81 -28.64
CA THR A 109 2.43 14.01 -27.59
C THR A 109 3.21 14.05 -26.28
N VAL A 110 4.56 13.99 -26.33
CA VAL A 110 5.42 14.14 -25.14
C VAL A 110 5.18 15.50 -24.46
N ARG A 111 5.19 16.60 -25.23
CA ARG A 111 4.91 17.94 -24.68
C ARG A 111 3.53 18.02 -24.05
N ASN A 112 2.51 17.43 -24.68
CA ASN A 112 1.16 17.39 -24.15
C ASN A 112 1.09 16.61 -22.83
N HIS A 113 1.78 15.48 -22.72
CA HIS A 113 1.89 14.74 -21.45
C HIS A 113 2.53 15.60 -20.35
N ARG A 114 3.66 16.28 -20.63
CA ARG A 114 4.32 17.18 -19.66
C ARG A 114 3.40 18.29 -19.18
N TYR A 115 2.66 18.92 -20.11
CA TYR A 115 1.68 19.94 -19.77
C TYR A 115 0.57 19.38 -18.86
N LYS A 116 -0.05 18.25 -19.23
CA LYS A 116 -1.11 17.63 -18.43
C LYS A 116 -0.62 17.19 -17.04
N LEU A 117 0.61 16.68 -16.93
CA LEU A 117 1.21 16.31 -15.65
C LEU A 117 1.42 17.53 -14.75
N ARG A 118 1.88 18.65 -15.31
CA ARG A 118 2.00 19.92 -14.58
C ARG A 118 0.64 20.48 -14.13
N GLU A 119 -0.39 20.38 -14.97
CA GLU A 119 -1.74 20.78 -14.58
C GLU A 119 -2.29 19.87 -13.46
N LYS A 120 -2.04 18.55 -13.56
CA LYS A 120 -2.40 17.60 -12.51
C LYS A 120 -1.70 17.89 -11.18
N GLU A 121 -0.42 18.25 -11.19
CA GLU A 121 0.34 18.66 -10.00
C GLU A 121 -0.31 19.86 -9.31
N LYS A 122 -0.69 20.90 -10.08
CA LYS A 122 -1.39 22.08 -9.54
C LYS A 122 -2.75 21.70 -8.95
N GLN A 123 -3.52 20.88 -9.66
CA GLN A 123 -4.83 20.42 -9.20
C GLN A 123 -4.72 19.59 -7.93
N ALA A 124 -3.75 18.68 -7.85
CA ALA A 124 -3.49 17.88 -6.65
C ALA A 124 -3.15 18.76 -5.45
N LYS A 125 -2.28 19.76 -5.63
CA LYS A 125 -1.95 20.72 -4.57
C LYS A 125 -3.18 21.48 -4.04
N LEU A 126 -4.01 21.99 -4.95
CA LEU A 126 -5.24 22.69 -4.57
C LEU A 126 -6.27 21.75 -3.92
N PHE A 127 -6.34 20.51 -4.39
CA PHE A 127 -7.25 19.50 -3.86
C PHE A 127 -6.87 19.10 -2.43
N VAL A 128 -5.59 18.83 -2.17
CA VAL A 128 -5.09 18.52 -0.81
C VAL A 128 -5.40 19.68 0.14
N ALA A 129 -5.14 20.92 -0.27
CA ALA A 129 -5.47 22.10 0.53
C ALA A 129 -6.98 22.23 0.81
N LEU A 130 -7.83 21.93 -0.19
CA LEU A 130 -9.28 21.90 0.00
C LEU A 130 -9.70 20.82 1.00
N MET A 131 -9.14 19.62 0.93
CA MET A 131 -9.47 18.53 1.85
C MET A 131 -9.10 18.88 3.29
N GLN A 132 -7.89 19.40 3.51
CA GLN A 132 -7.44 19.87 4.83
C GLN A 132 -8.36 20.97 5.36
N SER A 133 -8.68 21.98 4.53
CA SER A 133 -9.56 23.07 4.93
C SER A 133 -10.99 22.60 5.25
N LEU A 134 -11.50 21.60 4.54
CA LEU A 134 -12.80 20.99 4.82
C LEU A 134 -12.78 20.24 6.16
N GLU A 135 -11.73 19.49 6.45
CA GLU A 135 -11.56 18.79 7.72
C GLU A 135 -11.49 19.76 8.89
N GLU A 136 -10.68 20.82 8.79
CA GLU A 136 -10.61 21.88 9.80
C GLU A 136 -11.98 22.53 10.05
N LYS A 137 -12.72 22.82 8.98
CA LYS A 137 -14.03 23.48 9.05
C LYS A 137 -15.11 22.58 9.65
N THR A 138 -15.10 21.29 9.33
CA THR A 138 -16.15 20.34 9.73
C THR A 138 -15.81 19.54 10.98
N LYS A 139 -14.53 19.55 11.40
CA LYS A 139 -13.95 18.66 12.42
C LYS A 139 -14.21 17.18 12.14
N ARG A 140 -14.35 16.83 10.85
CA ARG A 140 -14.59 15.47 10.36
C ARG A 140 -13.73 15.26 9.12
N CYS A 141 -12.96 14.19 9.10
CA CYS A 141 -12.26 13.80 7.87
C CYS A 141 -13.26 13.23 6.85
N ILE A 142 -12.92 13.24 5.57
CA ILE A 142 -13.83 12.75 4.52
C ILE A 142 -14.11 11.24 4.65
N GLN A 143 -13.23 10.49 5.32
CA GLN A 143 -13.44 9.09 5.67
C GLN A 143 -14.52 8.90 6.75
N GLN A 144 -14.85 9.94 7.52
CA GLN A 144 -15.91 9.90 8.53
C GLN A 144 -17.27 10.21 7.92
N SER A 145 -18.08 9.17 7.76
CA SER A 145 -19.48 9.30 7.41
C SER A 145 -20.38 9.14 8.64
N ASN A 146 -21.66 9.48 8.51
CA ASN A 146 -22.67 9.14 9.54
C ASN A 146 -22.79 7.62 9.79
N SER A 147 -22.20 6.78 8.93
CA SER A 147 -22.20 5.31 9.03
C SER A 147 -20.88 4.73 9.58
N GLY A 148 -19.94 5.57 10.04
CA GLY A 148 -18.64 5.15 10.58
C GLY A 148 -17.46 5.63 9.72
N ILE A 149 -16.26 5.16 10.07
CA ILE A 149 -15.01 5.48 9.37
C ILE A 149 -14.85 4.50 8.19
N ILE A 150 -14.44 5.03 7.04
CA ILE A 150 -13.96 4.21 5.91
C ILE A 150 -12.51 3.83 6.22
N GLU A 151 -12.23 2.55 6.47
CA GLU A 151 -10.87 2.07 6.73
C GLU A 151 -9.94 2.30 5.53
N ASN A 152 -8.72 2.80 5.77
CA ASN A 152 -7.66 2.89 4.77
C ASN A 152 -7.14 1.49 4.39
N LEU A 153 -6.83 1.28 3.10
CA LEU A 153 -6.29 0.02 2.58
C LEU A 153 -4.79 -0.13 2.88
N HIS A 154 -4.34 -1.38 3.11
CA HIS A 154 -2.93 -1.78 3.03
C HIS A 154 -2.43 -1.73 1.57
N ASP A 155 -1.13 -1.41 1.38
CA ASP A 155 -0.42 -1.11 0.13
C ASP A 155 -0.45 -2.17 -0.99
N THR A 156 -0.92 -3.37 -0.69
CA THR A 156 -0.72 -4.56 -1.54
C THR A 156 -1.95 -4.98 -2.32
N ALA A 157 -3.06 -4.26 -2.13
CA ALA A 157 -4.26 -4.43 -2.91
C ALA A 157 -4.00 -4.09 -4.38
N THR A 158 -3.85 -5.15 -5.19
CA THR A 158 -3.60 -5.08 -6.64
C THR A 158 -4.83 -4.55 -7.43
N MET A 159 -5.91 -4.14 -6.74
CA MET A 159 -7.14 -3.60 -7.32
C MET A 159 -7.73 -2.52 -6.38
N MET A 160 -7.63 -1.25 -6.76
CA MET A 160 -8.40 -0.15 -6.17
C MET A 160 -9.82 -0.18 -6.77
N ASP A 161 -10.75 -0.90 -6.15
CA ASP A 161 -12.15 -1.00 -6.59
C ASP A 161 -13.11 -0.74 -5.42
N ASP A 162 -14.35 -0.31 -5.73
CA ASP A 162 -15.46 0.05 -4.83
C ASP A 162 -15.78 -1.03 -3.77
N ARG A 163 -15.27 -2.25 -3.99
CA ARG A 163 -15.38 -3.41 -3.10
C ARG A 163 -14.74 -3.21 -1.71
N TYR A 164 -13.86 -2.23 -1.54
CA TYR A 164 -13.15 -1.98 -0.27
C TYR A 164 -13.64 -0.76 0.51
N ALA A 165 -14.58 0.03 -0.03
CA ALA A 165 -15.23 1.14 0.68
C ALA A 165 -16.21 0.63 1.75
N ILE A 166 -15.71 -0.15 2.72
CA ILE A 166 -16.49 -0.77 3.79
C ILE A 166 -16.43 0.14 5.01
N THR A 167 -17.58 0.60 5.45
CA THR A 167 -17.70 1.34 6.72
C THR A 167 -17.72 0.40 7.92
N ASP A 168 -17.32 0.87 9.10
CA ASP A 168 -17.41 0.10 10.35
C ASP A 168 -18.80 -0.47 10.60
N SER A 169 -19.86 0.32 10.33
CA SER A 169 -21.24 -0.14 10.49
C SER A 169 -21.59 -1.28 9.52
N GLU A 170 -21.12 -1.21 8.26
CA GLU A 170 -21.32 -2.28 7.28
C GLU A 170 -20.54 -3.55 7.66
N ARG A 171 -19.31 -3.39 8.17
CA ARG A 171 -18.49 -4.48 8.72
C ARG A 171 -19.24 -5.18 9.85
N GLU A 172 -19.64 -4.45 10.89
CA GLU A 172 -20.33 -5.02 12.05
C GLU A 172 -21.64 -5.72 11.67
N LYS A 173 -22.45 -5.08 10.81
CA LYS A 173 -23.70 -5.68 10.32
C LYS A 173 -23.44 -6.96 9.54
N THR A 174 -22.40 -6.98 8.72
CA THR A 174 -22.03 -8.16 7.94
C THR A 174 -21.50 -9.28 8.84
N ILE A 175 -20.63 -8.99 9.80
CA ILE A 175 -20.12 -9.99 10.75
C ILE A 175 -21.28 -10.58 11.57
N LYS A 176 -22.18 -9.75 12.12
CA LYS A 176 -23.37 -10.23 12.86
C LYS A 176 -24.28 -11.12 12.01
N ALA A 177 -24.43 -10.79 10.73
CA ALA A 177 -25.28 -11.53 9.79
C ALA A 177 -24.66 -12.88 9.38
N TYR A 178 -23.36 -12.93 9.10
CA TYR A 178 -22.71 -14.08 8.47
C TYR A 178 -21.81 -14.90 9.40
N MET A 179 -21.49 -14.41 10.59
CA MET A 179 -20.66 -15.12 11.58
C MET A 179 -21.39 -15.26 12.92
N ASP A 180 -20.98 -16.24 13.72
CA ASP A 180 -21.43 -16.42 15.09
C ASP A 180 -20.50 -15.76 16.11
N VAL A 181 -20.85 -15.86 17.39
CA VAL A 181 -20.09 -15.25 18.50
C VAL A 181 -18.72 -15.92 18.69
N ASN A 182 -18.54 -17.14 18.18
CA ASN A 182 -17.30 -17.92 18.26
C ASN A 182 -16.40 -17.70 17.03
N GLY A 183 -16.81 -16.86 16.08
CA GLY A 183 -16.08 -16.59 14.84
C GLY A 183 -16.29 -17.62 13.74
N ALA A 184 -17.24 -18.55 13.88
CA ALA A 184 -17.61 -19.47 12.81
C ALA A 184 -18.57 -18.82 11.81
N ILE A 185 -18.41 -19.15 10.54
CA ILE A 185 -19.20 -18.62 9.43
C ILE A 185 -20.50 -19.42 9.34
N LYS A 186 -21.63 -18.74 9.50
CA LYS A 186 -22.98 -19.31 9.33
C LYS A 186 -23.26 -19.58 7.85
N GLN A 187 -22.96 -18.61 7.00
CA GLN A 187 -23.18 -18.67 5.56
C GLN A 187 -22.10 -17.87 4.84
N PHE A 188 -21.53 -18.44 3.78
CA PHE A 188 -20.57 -17.71 2.96
C PHE A 188 -21.29 -16.71 2.03
N PRO A 189 -20.97 -15.40 2.05
CA PRO A 189 -21.70 -14.40 1.25
C PRO A 189 -21.52 -14.57 -0.26
N ALA A 190 -22.56 -14.30 -1.04
CA ALA A 190 -22.46 -14.27 -2.50
C ALA A 190 -21.88 -12.95 -3.05
N LYS A 191 -22.11 -11.82 -2.36
CA LYS A 191 -21.64 -10.49 -2.78
C LYS A 191 -20.16 -10.28 -2.43
N GLU A 192 -19.37 -9.84 -3.40
CA GLU A 192 -17.92 -9.59 -3.30
C GLU A 192 -17.52 -8.74 -2.10
N LYS A 193 -18.15 -7.56 -1.91
CA LYS A 193 -17.89 -6.66 -0.76
C LYS A 193 -18.08 -7.37 0.60
N LYS A 194 -19.09 -8.24 0.71
CA LYS A 194 -19.36 -8.99 1.95
C LYS A 194 -18.38 -10.16 2.14
N LYS A 195 -17.95 -10.81 1.05
CA LYS A 195 -16.91 -11.85 1.11
C LYS A 195 -15.62 -11.27 1.68
N ILE A 196 -15.18 -10.11 1.19
CA ILE A 196 -13.96 -9.43 1.69
C ILE A 196 -14.04 -9.19 3.20
N ILE A 197 -15.18 -8.74 3.72
CA ILE A 197 -15.37 -8.53 5.17
C ILE A 197 -15.19 -9.84 5.94
N VAL A 198 -15.85 -10.91 5.50
CA VAL A 198 -15.78 -12.22 6.17
C VAL A 198 -14.36 -12.80 6.08
N LEU A 199 -13.72 -12.71 4.91
CA LEU A 199 -12.35 -13.19 4.71
C LEU A 199 -11.34 -12.41 5.56
N ARG A 200 -11.50 -11.09 5.71
CA ARG A 200 -10.66 -10.28 6.60
C ARG A 200 -10.79 -10.72 8.05
N GLU A 201 -11.98 -11.12 8.49
CA GLU A 201 -12.18 -11.66 9.84
C GLU A 201 -11.54 -13.05 10.00
N VAL A 202 -11.64 -13.91 8.97
CA VAL A 202 -10.95 -15.21 8.93
C VAL A 202 -9.44 -15.05 9.06
N MET A 203 -8.87 -14.04 8.40
CA MET A 203 -7.43 -13.78 8.40
C MET A 203 -6.84 -13.46 9.77
N LYS A 204 -7.65 -13.04 10.76
CA LYS A 204 -7.19 -12.85 12.14
C LYS A 204 -6.67 -14.13 12.81
N ASN A 205 -6.99 -15.30 12.23
CA ASN A 205 -6.50 -16.60 12.69
C ASN A 205 -5.15 -16.99 12.08
N PHE A 206 -4.60 -16.17 11.18
CA PHE A 206 -3.30 -16.39 10.54
C PHE A 206 -2.31 -15.33 10.99
N ILE A 207 -1.16 -15.79 11.45
CA ILE A 207 0.01 -14.97 11.81
C ILE A 207 0.81 -14.67 10.54
N LYS A 208 1.23 -13.42 10.38
CA LYS A 208 2.15 -12.96 9.32
C LYS A 208 3.53 -13.61 9.46
N ASP A 209 4.31 -13.63 8.38
CA ASP A 209 5.68 -14.18 8.32
C ASP A 209 5.82 -15.65 8.71
N ARG A 210 4.71 -16.40 8.62
CA ARG A 210 4.66 -17.83 8.90
C ARG A 210 4.18 -18.59 7.67
N GLU A 211 4.91 -19.65 7.34
CA GLU A 211 4.46 -20.65 6.38
C GLU A 211 3.58 -21.69 7.07
N TYR A 212 2.44 -21.97 6.48
CA TYR A 212 1.47 -22.95 6.95
C TYR A 212 1.44 -24.13 5.98
N PRO A 213 1.62 -25.37 6.46
CA PRO A 213 1.32 -26.52 5.63
C PRO A 213 -0.18 -26.60 5.34
N GLU A 214 -0.56 -27.13 4.18
CA GLU A 214 -1.97 -27.24 3.75
C GLU A 214 -2.87 -27.85 4.84
N LYS A 215 -2.39 -28.89 5.52
CA LYS A 215 -3.13 -29.56 6.60
C LYS A 215 -3.45 -28.63 7.77
N GLU A 216 -2.54 -27.72 8.09
CA GLU A 216 -2.75 -26.74 9.16
C GLU A 216 -3.77 -25.69 8.73
N VAL A 217 -3.65 -25.16 7.51
CA VAL A 217 -4.64 -24.22 6.93
C VAL A 217 -6.03 -24.84 6.96
N ASN A 218 -6.17 -26.09 6.48
CA ASN A 218 -7.44 -26.80 6.47
C ASN A 218 -8.00 -26.95 7.88
N ARG A 219 -7.16 -27.30 8.87
CA ARG A 219 -7.59 -27.43 10.26
C ARG A 219 -8.07 -26.12 10.86
N ILE A 220 -7.41 -25.00 10.56
CA ILE A 220 -7.83 -23.67 11.01
C ILE A 220 -9.20 -23.33 10.40
N LEU A 221 -9.32 -23.46 9.08
CA LEU A 221 -10.53 -23.09 8.35
C LEU A 221 -11.73 -24.00 8.66
N GLN A 222 -11.50 -25.30 8.89
CA GLN A 222 -12.55 -26.28 9.20
C GLN A 222 -13.26 -25.96 10.52
N ARG A 223 -12.57 -25.32 11.47
CA ARG A 223 -13.19 -24.84 12.71
C ARG A 223 -14.16 -23.69 12.48
N MET A 224 -13.96 -22.95 11.39
CA MET A 224 -14.74 -21.76 11.06
C MET A 224 -15.87 -22.06 10.08
N TYR A 225 -15.66 -22.98 9.14
CA TYR A 225 -16.68 -23.33 8.15
C TYR A 225 -16.51 -24.76 7.65
N HIS A 226 -17.64 -25.45 7.47
CA HIS A 226 -17.66 -26.84 7.01
C HIS A 226 -17.03 -26.99 5.61
N ASP A 227 -17.28 -26.03 4.70
CA ASP A 227 -16.66 -25.97 3.39
C ASP A 227 -15.39 -25.11 3.42
N TYR A 228 -14.38 -25.61 4.14
CA TYR A 228 -13.07 -24.96 4.26
C TYR A 228 -12.35 -24.81 2.91
N ALA A 229 -12.67 -25.65 1.93
CA ALA A 229 -12.08 -25.60 0.58
C ALA A 229 -12.51 -24.32 -0.15
N THR A 230 -13.79 -23.95 -0.08
CA THR A 230 -14.31 -22.71 -0.68
C THR A 230 -13.66 -21.47 -0.05
N ILE A 231 -13.50 -21.44 1.28
CA ILE A 231 -12.84 -20.32 1.96
C ILE A 231 -11.37 -20.25 1.57
N ARG A 232 -10.65 -21.37 1.59
CA ARG A 232 -9.24 -21.42 1.22
C ARG A 232 -9.02 -20.91 -0.20
N ARG A 233 -9.88 -21.32 -1.13
CA ARG A 233 -9.84 -20.85 -2.52
C ARG A 233 -10.08 -19.35 -2.60
N ALA A 234 -11.10 -18.85 -1.91
CA ALA A 234 -11.37 -17.41 -1.85
C ALA A 234 -10.19 -16.63 -1.24
N LEU A 235 -9.58 -17.11 -0.15
CA LEU A 235 -8.40 -16.46 0.45
C LEU A 235 -7.25 -16.31 -0.54
N ILE A 236 -7.07 -17.26 -1.46
CA ILE A 236 -6.07 -17.15 -2.54
C ILE A 236 -6.56 -16.19 -3.64
N GLU A 237 -7.80 -16.35 -4.11
CA GLU A 237 -8.36 -15.55 -5.21
C GLU A 237 -8.41 -14.06 -4.90
N TYR A 238 -8.70 -13.69 -3.64
CA TYR A 238 -8.68 -12.30 -3.18
C TYR A 238 -7.31 -11.83 -2.68
N GLY A 239 -6.28 -12.67 -2.76
CA GLY A 239 -4.90 -12.31 -2.44
C GLY A 239 -4.62 -12.12 -0.94
N PHE A 240 -5.35 -12.79 -0.05
CA PHE A 240 -5.02 -12.83 1.38
C PHE A 240 -3.96 -13.89 1.70
N LEU A 241 -3.95 -15.00 0.95
CA LEU A 241 -2.96 -16.07 1.05
C LEU A 241 -2.31 -16.31 -0.32
N ASP A 242 -1.00 -16.50 -0.33
CA ASP A 242 -0.30 -17.16 -1.43
C ASP A 242 -0.08 -18.64 -1.10
N ARG A 243 0.09 -19.46 -2.14
CA ARG A 243 0.46 -20.87 -2.03
C ARG A 243 1.65 -21.20 -2.91
N SER A 244 2.41 -22.21 -2.55
CA SER A 244 3.43 -22.82 -3.40
C SER A 244 2.81 -23.55 -4.60
N ASP A 245 3.59 -23.72 -5.67
CA ASP A 245 3.14 -24.40 -6.89
C ASP A 245 2.76 -25.87 -6.64
N ASP A 246 3.42 -26.50 -5.67
CA ASP A 246 3.12 -27.86 -5.21
C ASP A 246 1.93 -27.93 -4.23
N CYS A 247 1.30 -26.79 -3.93
CA CYS A 247 0.16 -26.63 -3.02
C CYS A 247 0.43 -27.10 -1.57
N GLN A 248 1.68 -27.28 -1.17
CA GLN A 248 2.02 -27.79 0.16
C GLN A 248 2.11 -26.69 1.21
N THR A 249 2.59 -25.51 0.83
CA THR A 249 2.80 -24.39 1.75
C THR A 249 1.96 -23.19 1.36
N TYR A 250 1.47 -22.50 2.38
CA TYR A 250 0.65 -21.30 2.29
C TYR A 250 1.28 -20.21 3.13
N ARG A 251 1.22 -18.96 2.67
CA ARG A 251 1.73 -17.80 3.40
C ARG A 251 0.78 -16.63 3.28
N VAL A 252 0.70 -15.82 4.32
CA VAL A 252 -0.03 -14.55 4.24
C VAL A 252 0.65 -13.68 3.20
N LYS A 253 -0.13 -13.21 2.23
CA LYS A 253 0.37 -12.33 1.18
C LYS A 253 0.51 -10.94 1.78
N GLU A 254 1.71 -10.37 1.71
CA GLU A 254 1.93 -8.96 2.04
C GLU A 254 1.10 -8.11 1.12
#